data_AF-A0A3S2J9D9-F1
#
_entry.id   AF-A0A3S2J9D9-F1
#
_cell.length_a   1.000
_cell.length_b   1.000
_cell.length_c   1.000
_cell.angle_alpha   90.00
_cell.angle_beta   90.00
_cell.angle_gamma   90.00
#
_symmetry.space_group_name_H-M   'P 1'
#
loop_
_entity.id
_entity.type
_entity.pdbx_description
1 polymer ?
#
loop_
_entity_poly.entity_id
_entity_poly.type
_entity_poly.pdbx_seq_one_letter_code
_entity_poly.pdbx_strand_id
1 'polypeptide(L)' 'MNVGDRHYRTIWLSDDGRSVEIIDQRWLPHDFRIEKIGSVAGIATAIRDMWVR' A
#
# COMPACT_ATOMS: atom_id res chain seq x y z
N MET A 1 -0.73 3.57 10.49
CA MET A 1 0.07 4.78 10.26
C MET A 1 -0.82 6.01 10.40
N ASN A 2 -0.26 7.15 10.81
CA ASN A 2 -1.00 8.42 10.85
C ASN A 2 -0.69 9.22 9.59
N VAL A 3 -1.73 9.66 8.89
CA VAL A 3 -1.62 10.55 7.74
C VAL A 3 -2.57 11.72 8.00
N GLY A 4 -2.00 12.90 8.25
CA GLY A 4 -2.74 14.01 8.85
C GLY A 4 -3.32 13.61 10.21
N ASP A 5 -4.61 13.88 10.41
CA ASP A 5 -5.34 13.57 11.64
C ASP A 5 -6.04 12.20 11.64
N ARG A 6 -5.74 11.34 10.65
CA ARG A 6 -6.41 10.05 10.48
C ARG A 6 -5.45 8.87 10.61
N HIS A 7 -5.89 7.88 11.38
CA HIS A 7 -5.27 6.56 11.45
C HIS A 7 -5.66 5.72 10.22
N TYR A 8 -4.65 5.22 9.51
CA TYR A 8 -4.78 4.33 8.38
C TYR A 8 -4.13 2.96 8.64
N ARG A 9 -4.73 1.91 8.07
CA ARG A 9 -3.99 0.69 7.76
C ARG A 9 -3.18 0.93 6.49
N THR A 10 -1.94 0.47 6.47
CA THR A 10 -1.04 0.62 5.32
C THR A 10 -1.36 -0.39 4.21
N ILE A 11 -2.05 -1.49 4.55
CA ILE A 11 -2.44 -2.57 3.65
C ILE A 11 -3.81 -3.13 4.05
N TRP A 12 -4.66 -3.44 3.07
CA TRP A 12 -5.97 -4.09 3.27
C TRP A 12 -6.36 -4.96 2.07
N LEU A 13 -7.34 -5.86 2.26
CA LEU A 13 -7.91 -6.68 1.20
C LEU A 13 -8.77 -5.80 0.29
N SER A 14 -8.57 -5.88 -1.03
CA SER A 14 -9.39 -5.20 -2.03
C SER A 14 -10.77 -5.88 -2.12
N ASP A 15 -11.74 -5.16 -2.68
CA ASP A 15 -13.14 -5.60 -2.79
C ASP A 15 -13.32 -6.87 -3.64
N ASP A 16 -12.33 -7.23 -4.45
CA ASP A 16 -12.32 -8.50 -5.21
C ASP A 16 -12.04 -9.74 -4.35
N GLY A 17 -11.73 -9.55 -3.06
CA GLY A 17 -11.45 -10.62 -2.11
C GLY A 17 -10.16 -11.40 -2.38
N ARG A 18 -9.30 -10.93 -3.29
CA ARG A 18 -8.07 -11.63 -3.71
C ARG A 18 -6.84 -10.76 -3.72
N SER A 19 -6.97 -9.54 -4.22
CA SER A 19 -5.89 -8.57 -4.28
C SER A 19 -5.78 -7.80 -2.97
N VAL A 20 -4.64 -7.18 -2.74
CA VAL A 20 -4.45 -6.22 -1.65
C VAL A 20 -4.28 -4.82 -2.19
N GLU A 21 -4.74 -3.83 -1.45
CA GLU A 21 -4.46 -2.42 -1.68
C GLU A 21 -3.47 -1.96 -0.62
N ILE A 22 -2.46 -1.20 -1.04
CA ILE A 22 -1.42 -0.66 -0.17
C ILE A 22 -1.31 0.86 -0.34
N ILE A 23 -0.91 1.54 0.73
CA ILE A 23 -0.41 2.91 0.62
C ILE A 23 1.05 2.85 0.15
N ASP A 24 1.35 3.39 -1.03
CA ASP A 24 2.72 3.49 -1.53
C ASP A 24 3.47 4.63 -0.81
N GLN A 25 4.25 4.24 0.19
CA GLN A 25 4.97 5.15 1.06
C GLN A 25 6.10 5.91 0.37
N ARG A 26 6.48 5.56 -0.88
CA ARG A 26 7.51 6.31 -1.63
C ARG A 26 7.07 7.74 -1.95
N TRP A 27 5.76 7.97 -1.97
CA TRP A 27 5.16 9.26 -2.35
C TRP A 27 4.79 10.14 -1.15
N LEU A 28 4.73 9.56 0.05
CA LEU A 28 4.48 10.34 1.26
C LEU A 28 5.69 11.22 1.62
N PRO A 29 5.46 12.43 2.16
CA PRO A 29 4.17 13.01 2.56
C PRO A 29 3.46 13.80 1.45
N HIS A 30 4.02 13.88 0.24
CA HIS A 30 3.56 14.80 -0.80
C HIS A 30 2.35 14.29 -1.57
N ASP A 31 2.21 12.98 -1.71
CA ASP A 31 1.13 12.37 -2.48
C ASP A 31 0.69 11.05 -1.82
N PHE A 32 -0.63 10.89 -1.67
CA PHE A 32 -1.26 9.74 -1.03
C PHE A 32 -1.76 8.79 -2.11
N ARG A 33 -0.92 7.79 -2.47
CA ARG A 33 -1.23 6.82 -3.52
C ARG A 33 -1.63 5.47 -2.97
N ILE A 34 -2.70 4.93 -3.53
CA ILE A 34 -3.17 3.56 -3.27
C ILE A 34 -2.85 2.72 -4.49
N GLU A 35 -2.10 1.63 -4.28
CA GLU A 35 -1.74 0.68 -5.33
C GLU A 35 -2.40 -0.68 -5.07
N LYS A 36 -3.00 -1.27 -6.11
CA LYS A 36 -3.64 -2.59 -6.04
C LYS A 36 -2.70 -3.67 -6.57
N ILE A 37 -2.41 -4.67 -5.74
CA ILE A 37 -1.48 -5.76 -6.04
C ILE A 37 -2.22 -7.10 -5.96
N GLY A 38 -2.31 -7.79 -7.09
CA GLY A 38 -2.99 -9.09 -7.23
C GLY A 38 -2.06 -10.29 -7.38
N SER A 39 -0.75 -10.14 -7.17
CA SER A 39 0.21 -11.23 -7.36
C SER A 39 1.31 -11.26 -6.30
N VAL A 40 1.84 -12.47 -6.05
CA VAL A 40 2.96 -12.69 -5.12
C VAL A 40 4.23 -11.98 -5.62
N ALA A 41 4.49 -11.98 -6.92
CA ALA A 41 5.62 -11.25 -7.49
C ALA A 41 5.48 -9.73 -7.24
N GLY A 42 4.27 -9.19 -7.41
CA GLY A 42 3.99 -7.77 -7.15
C GLY A 42 4.23 -7.39 -5.70
N ILE A 43 3.77 -8.20 -4.74
CA ILE A 43 3.97 -7.88 -3.32
C ILE A 43 5.45 -8.03 -2.91
N ALA A 44 6.16 -9.00 -3.48
CA ALA A 44 7.60 -9.14 -3.27
C ALA A 44 8.36 -7.89 -3.76
N THR A 45 7.99 -7.34 -4.91
CA THR A 45 8.53 -6.07 -5.41
C THR A 45 8.16 -4.91 -4.50
N ALA A 46 6.91 -4.80 -4.05
CA ALA A 46 6.48 -3.72 -3.16
C ALA A 46 7.26 -3.68 -1.83
N ILE A 47 7.60 -4.85 -1.27
CA ILE A 47 8.44 -4.94 -0.06
C ILE A 47 9.89 -4.57 -0.39
N ARG A 48 10.47 -5.21 -1.41
CA ARG A 48 11.89 -5.02 -1.80
C ARG A 48 12.20 -3.57 -2.19
N ASP A 49 11.29 -2.94 -2.92
CA ASP A 49 11.44 -1.56 -3.39
C ASP A 49 10.88 -0.54 -2.38
N MET A 50 10.51 -0.99 -1.19
CA MET A 50 10.07 -0.17 -0.05
C MET A 50 8.85 0.71 -0.35
N TRP A 51 7.89 0.19 -1.13
CA TRP A 51 6.56 0.81 -1.26
C TRP A 51 5.82 0.68 0.08
N VAL A 52 6.05 -0.42 0.80
CA VAL A 52 5.58 -0.66 2.16
C VAL A 52 6.79 -0.99 3.04
N ARG A 53 6.88 -0.34 4.20
CA ARG A 53 7.92 -0.51 5.22
C ARG A 53 7.41 -0.07 6.59
#